data_AF-A0A4R0HFV0-F1
#
_entry.id   AF-A0A4R0HFV0-F1
#
_cell.length_a   1.000
_cell.length_b   1.000
_cell.length_c   1.000
_cell.angle_alpha   90.00
_cell.angle_beta   90.00
_cell.angle_gamma   90.00
#
_symmetry.space_group_name_H-M   'P 1'
#
loop_
_entity.id
_entity.type
_entity.pdbx_description
1 polymer ?
#
loop_
_entity_poly.entity_id
_entity_poly.type
_entity_poly.pdbx_seq_one_letter_code
_entity_poly.pdbx_strand_id
1 'polypeptide(L)' 'MRLLILSFLSLLFAVISGCKEETKTTQWYRDHPDELKEVYEKCQKTGDASENCKNASEAHFQIQQLNAPTPDLNS' A
#
# COMPACT_ATOMS: atom_id res chain seq x y z
N MET A 1 -11.36 33.23 -25.36
CA MET A 1 -10.85 33.09 -23.98
C MET A 1 -11.79 32.34 -23.03
N ARG A 2 -13.08 32.67 -22.95
CA ARG A 2 -14.05 31.99 -22.04
C ARG A 2 -14.12 30.46 -22.19
N LEU A 3 -14.12 29.94 -23.42
CA LEU A 3 -14.13 28.49 -23.70
C LEU A 3 -12.83 27.76 -23.30
N LEU A 4 -11.69 28.43 -23.40
CA LEU A 4 -10.39 27.87 -23.00
C LEU A 4 -10.30 27.76 -21.48
N ILE A 5 -10.83 28.74 -20.74
CA ILE A 5 -10.88 28.73 -19.27
C ILE A 5 -11.75 27.57 -18.77
N LEU A 6 -12.89 27.32 -19.41
CA LEU A 6 -13.77 26.20 -19.07
C LEU A 6 -13.11 24.83 -19.32
N SER A 7 -12.35 24.69 -20.41
CA SER A 7 -11.64 23.45 -20.74
C SER A 7 -10.45 23.15 -19.82
N PHE A 8 -9.77 24.17 -19.31
CA PHE A 8 -8.69 24.00 -18.32
C PHE A 8 -9.25 23.63 -16.93
N LEU A 9 -10.42 24.15 -16.56
CA LEU A 9 -11.05 23.87 -15.27
C LEU A 9 -11.56 22.42 -15.16
N SER A 10 -12.05 21.84 -16.27
CA SER A 10 -12.48 20.43 -16.30
C SER A 10 -11.32 19.44 -16.16
N LEU A 11 -10.13 19.79 -16.67
CA LEU A 11 -8.95 18.94 -16.58
C LEU A 11 -8.40 18.87 -15.14
N LEU A 12 -8.59 19.93 -14.35
CA LEU A 12 -8.15 20.00 -12.95
C LEU A 12 -8.93 19.04 -12.02
N PHE A 13 -10.22 18.81 -12.29
CA PHE A 13 -11.04 17.90 -11.47
C PHE A 13 -10.76 16.42 -11.73
N ALA A 14 -10.32 16.05 -12.94
CA ALA A 14 -9.98 14.68 -13.28
C ALA A 14 -8.72 14.16 -12.56
N VAL A 15 -7.88 15.06 -12.03
CA VAL A 15 -6.66 14.69 -11.29
C VAL A 15 -6.94 14.39 -9.81
N ILE A 16 -8.12 14.77 -9.29
CA ILE A 16 -8.48 14.64 -7.87
C ILE A 16 -9.37 13.41 -7.61
N SER A 17 -9.89 12.75 -8.64
CA SER A 17 -10.56 11.45 -8.51
C SER A 17 -9.58 10.29 -8.32
N GLY A 18 -8.49 10.51 -7.59
CA GLY A 18 -7.74 9.42 -6.99
C GLY A 18 -8.68 8.79 -5.97
N CYS A 19 -9.42 7.76 -6.37
CA CYS A 19 -10.16 6.90 -5.45
C CYS A 19 -9.18 6.57 -4.32
N LYS A 20 -9.43 7.12 -3.12
CA LYS A 20 -8.74 6.65 -1.93
C LYS A 20 -9.12 5.19 -1.81
N GLU A 21 -8.17 4.33 -2.13
CA GLU A 21 -8.29 2.91 -1.92
C GLU A 21 -8.71 2.68 -0.47
N GLU A 22 -9.70 1.82 -0.27
CA GLU A 22 -10.15 1.50 1.07
C GLU A 22 -8.94 1.04 1.90
N THR A 23 -8.82 1.58 3.12
CA THR A 23 -7.71 1.20 4.00
C THR A 23 -7.96 -0.20 4.52
N LYS A 24 -7.16 -1.15 4.06
CA LYS A 24 -7.16 -2.54 4.53
C LYS A 24 -6.31 -2.65 5.79
N THR A 25 -6.72 -3.53 6.71
CA THR A 25 -6.00 -3.75 7.97
C THR A 25 -4.80 -4.67 7.77
N THR A 26 -3.88 -4.70 8.74
CA THR A 26 -2.78 -5.68 8.76
C THR A 26 -3.29 -7.12 8.71
N GLN A 27 -4.41 -7.42 9.41
CA GLN A 27 -5.00 -8.76 9.41
C GLN A 27 -5.50 -9.16 8.02
N TRP A 28 -6.16 -8.24 7.30
CA TRP A 28 -6.58 -8.48 5.92
C TRP A 28 -5.41 -8.97 5.06
N TYR A 29 -4.29 -8.26 5.09
CA TYR A 29 -3.12 -8.63 4.30
C TYR A 29 -2.50 -9.96 4.72
N ARG A 30 -2.56 -10.35 6.00
CA ARG A 30 -2.13 -11.69 6.43
C ARG A 30 -3.04 -12.79 5.85
N ASP A 31 -4.33 -12.53 5.77
CA ASP A 31 -5.32 -13.47 5.24
C ASP A 31 -5.36 -13.50 3.70
N HIS A 32 -4.76 -12.50 3.04
CA HIS A 32 -4.75 -12.32 1.58
C HIS A 32 -3.31 -12.18 1.04
N PRO A 33 -2.53 -13.27 1.00
CA PRO A 33 -1.09 -13.22 0.69
C PRO A 33 -0.77 -12.73 -0.73
N ASP A 34 -1.64 -13.00 -1.72
CA ASP A 34 -1.45 -12.52 -3.09
C ASP A 34 -1.58 -10.99 -3.17
N GLU A 35 -2.60 -10.44 -2.50
CA GLU A 35 -2.82 -8.99 -2.42
C GLU A 35 -1.72 -8.30 -1.61
N LEU A 36 -1.31 -8.92 -0.49
CA LEU A 36 -0.15 -8.46 0.28
C LEU A 36 1.09 -8.36 -0.60
N LYS A 37 1.38 -9.39 -1.41
CA LYS A 37 2.56 -9.38 -2.29
C LYS A 37 2.51 -8.21 -3.26
N GLU A 38 1.39 -8.02 -3.94
CA GLU A 38 1.23 -6.93 -4.91
C GLU A 38 1.41 -5.56 -4.25
N VAL A 39 0.70 -5.31 -3.15
CA VAL A 39 0.74 -4.03 -2.44
C VAL A 39 2.13 -3.78 -1.86
N TYR A 40 2.72 -4.76 -1.15
CA TYR A 40 4.05 -4.60 -0.56
C TYR A 40 5.12 -4.32 -1.63
N GLU A 41 5.12 -5.04 -2.76
CA GLU A 41 6.05 -4.77 -3.86
C GLU A 41 5.89 -3.35 -4.43
N LYS A 42 4.65 -2.87 -4.57
CA LYS A 42 4.37 -1.49 -4.99
C LYS A 42 4.89 -0.47 -3.97
N CYS A 43 4.68 -0.72 -2.67
CA CYS A 43 5.17 0.14 -1.60
C CYS A 43 6.71 0.25 -1.61
N GLN A 44 7.41 -0.88 -1.79
CA GLN A 44 8.88 -0.90 -1.89
C GLN A 44 9.40 -0.11 -3.10
N LYS A 45 8.71 -0.20 -4.25
CA LYS A 45 9.12 0.52 -5.48
C LYS A 45 8.88 2.02 -5.41
N THR A 46 7.81 2.44 -4.73
CA THR A 46 7.34 3.83 -4.76
C THR A 46 7.76 4.65 -3.54
N GLY A 47 8.06 3.99 -2.41
CA GLY A 47 8.25 4.66 -1.13
C GLY A 47 6.95 5.28 -0.58
N ASP A 48 5.79 4.79 -1.01
CA ASP A 48 4.49 5.27 -0.53
C ASP A 48 4.35 5.04 1.00
N ALA A 49 3.92 6.09 1.69
CA ALA A 49 3.70 6.11 3.13
C ALA A 49 2.21 6.03 3.51
N SER A 50 1.35 5.60 2.57
CA SER A 50 -0.07 5.37 2.81
C SER A 50 -0.33 4.34 3.92
N GLU A 51 -1.51 4.40 4.52
CA GLU A 51 -1.91 3.42 5.55
C GLU A 51 -1.92 1.98 5.02
N ASN A 52 -2.26 1.78 3.73
CA ASN A 52 -2.15 0.47 3.10
C ASN A 52 -0.69 0.00 3.05
N CYS A 53 0.27 0.86 2.73
CA CYS A 53 1.68 0.49 2.75
C CYS A 53 2.22 0.21 4.15
N LYS A 54 1.78 0.96 5.17
CA LYS A 54 2.11 0.65 6.57
C LYS A 54 1.56 -0.72 6.97
N ASN A 55 0.29 -0.98 6.70
CA ASN A 55 -0.37 -2.22 7.08
C ASN A 55 0.17 -3.44 6.33
N ALA A 56 0.48 -3.31 5.04
CA ALA A 56 1.10 -4.35 4.24
C ALA A 56 2.54 -4.65 4.72
N SER A 57 3.33 -3.60 5.03
CA SER A 57 4.69 -3.78 5.54
C SER A 57 4.71 -4.47 6.90
N GLU A 58 3.80 -4.09 7.80
CA GLU A 58 3.63 -4.75 9.10
C GLU A 58 3.21 -6.22 8.93
N ALA A 59 2.26 -6.51 8.04
CA ALA A 59 1.82 -7.88 7.78
C ALA A 59 2.97 -8.75 7.25
N HIS A 60 3.75 -8.21 6.29
CA HIS A 60 4.94 -8.87 5.75
C HIS A 60 5.97 -9.15 6.85
N PHE A 61 6.26 -8.16 7.71
CA PHE A 61 7.19 -8.33 8.83
C PHE A 61 6.74 -9.41 9.81
N GLN A 62 5.47 -9.42 10.20
CA GLN A 62 4.93 -10.43 11.11
C GLN A 62 5.01 -11.84 10.52
N ILE A 63 4.73 -12.00 9.23
CA ILE A 63 4.88 -13.29 8.53
C ILE A 63 6.36 -13.74 8.56
N GLN A 64 7.32 -12.83 8.38
CA GLN A 64 8.73 -13.16 8.48
C GLN A 64 9.12 -13.62 9.90
N GLN A 65 8.62 -12.94 10.94
CA GLN A 65 8.88 -13.32 12.33
C GLN A 65 8.30 -14.69 12.68
N LEU A 66 7.07 -14.98 12.24
CA LEU A 66 6.41 -16.27 12.46
C LEU A 66 7.17 -17.44 11.82
N ASN A 67 7.87 -17.19 10.71
CA ASN A 67 8.65 -18.18 9.99
C ASN A 67 10.15 -18.15 10.33
N ALA A 68 10.57 -17.30 11.27
CA ALA A 68 11.96 -17.19 11.64
C ALA A 68 12.45 -18.48 12.35
N PRO A 69 13.66 -18.95 12.07
CA PRO A 69 14.24 -20.08 12.80
C PRO A 69 14.46 -19.69 14.27
N THR A 70 14.21 -20.62 15.19
CA THR A 70 14.55 -20.43 16.61
C THR A 70 16.07 -20.34 16.77
N PRO A 71 16.60 -19.28 17.39
CA PRO A 71 18.03 -19.17 17.65
C PRO A 71 18.51 -20.31 18.55
N ASP A 72 19.61 -20.98 18.18
CA ASP A 72 20.34 -21.85 19.09
C ASP A 72 21.22 -20.99 20.00
N LEU A 73 20.97 -21.06 21.31
CA LEU A 73 21.66 -20.25 22.33
C LEU A 73 22.76 -21.04 23.05
N ASN A 74 23.05 -22.28 22.65
CA ASN A 74 23.99 -23.17 23.34
C ASN A 74 25.36 -23.31 22.64
N SER A 75 25.75 -22.36 21.78
CA SER A 75 27.03 -22.35 21.07
C SER A 75 28.24 -22.08 21.98
#